data_AF-A0A842TL61-F1
#
_entry.id   AF-A0A842TL61-F1
#
_cell.length_a   1.000
_cell.length_b   1.000
_cell.length_c   1.000
_cell.angle_alpha   90.00
_cell.angle_beta   90.00
_cell.angle_gamma   90.00
#
_symmetry.space_group_name_H-M   'P 1'
#
loop_
_entity.id
_entity.type
_entity.pdbx_description
1 polymer ?
#
loop_
_entity_poly.entity_id
_entity_poly.type
_entity_poly.pdbx_seq_one_letter_code
_entity_poly.pdbx_strand_id
1 'polypeptide(L)'
;MGNLFSIIEEYSTKKKEKQEDNNIQNNRSDKLYIQLKEQPTQKKIDTSVELKEQVEKLKRLGKKLLKKGEFHDALNLYKETSEMLLEEGNKRLAVYFTLKFNQIRNLILEQDEKLEDLYEALSQKDEVKILISYHFLIETSKKIKDNESIRKYQAELDKYLFENKDKFNEKELKQDRKKYEKKANLLKNQNSMKKAVILYKKCLNISLILKILGNQKQDSNIDDYRRIIKECNNKT
;
A
#
# COMPACT_ATOMS: atom_id res chain seq x y z
N MET A 1 32.67 -1.36 -19.23
CA MET A 1 31.44 -0.57 -19.08
C MET A 1 30.27 -1.47 -19.43
N GLY A 2 29.55 -1.96 -18.42
CA GLY A 2 28.36 -2.80 -18.63
C GLY A 2 27.16 -1.91 -18.96
N ASN A 3 26.48 -2.20 -20.06
CA ASN A 3 25.46 -1.36 -20.66
C ASN A 3 24.19 -1.40 -19.78
N LEU A 4 23.80 -0.28 -19.18
CA LEU A 4 22.65 -0.16 -18.26
C LEU A 4 21.34 -0.67 -18.90
N PHE A 5 21.26 -0.64 -20.23
CA PHE A 5 20.16 -1.19 -21.03
C PHE A 5 20.01 -2.71 -20.91
N SER A 6 21.10 -3.49 -20.80
CA SER A 6 21.00 -4.95 -20.69
C SER A 6 20.48 -5.41 -19.33
N ILE A 7 20.73 -4.63 -18.27
CA ILE A 7 20.21 -4.88 -16.92
C ILE A 7 18.71 -4.60 -16.85
N ILE A 8 18.25 -3.54 -17.53
CA ILE A 8 16.82 -3.16 -17.60
C ILE A 8 16.03 -4.20 -18.42
N GLU A 9 16.57 -4.71 -19.52
CA GLU A 9 15.93 -5.77 -20.31
C GLU A 9 15.84 -7.10 -19.55
N GLU A 10 16.89 -7.50 -18.83
CA GLU A 10 16.91 -8.75 -18.05
C GLU A 10 15.96 -8.71 -16.83
N TYR A 11 15.72 -7.53 -16.24
CA TYR A 11 14.69 -7.35 -15.20
C TYR A 11 13.28 -7.31 -15.78
N SER A 12 13.10 -6.75 -16.98
CA SER A 12 11.79 -6.63 -17.65
C SER A 12 11.27 -7.98 -18.15
N THR A 13 12.14 -8.87 -18.62
CA THR A 13 11.80 -10.25 -18.99
C THR A 13 11.44 -11.09 -17.76
N LYS A 14 12.20 -10.99 -16.67
CA LYS A 14 11.87 -11.64 -15.37
C LYS A 14 10.56 -11.12 -14.75
N LYS A 15 10.16 -9.86 -15.01
CA LYS A 15 8.89 -9.25 -14.55
C LYS A 15 7.68 -9.82 -15.31
N LYS A 16 7.80 -10.10 -16.61
CA LYS A 16 6.73 -10.74 -17.42
C LYS A 16 6.49 -12.20 -17.01
N GLU A 17 7.54 -12.99 -16.83
CA GLU A 17 7.42 -14.37 -16.35
C GLU A 17 6.84 -14.44 -14.93
N LYS A 18 7.29 -13.57 -14.00
CA LYS A 18 6.69 -13.47 -12.66
C LYS A 18 5.23 -13.01 -12.68
N GLN A 19 4.82 -12.11 -13.58
CA GLN A 19 3.43 -11.66 -13.67
C GLN A 19 2.48 -12.74 -14.18
N GLU A 20 2.91 -13.59 -15.11
CA GLU A 20 2.09 -14.72 -15.60
C GLU A 20 1.93 -15.81 -14.54
N ASP A 21 2.99 -16.19 -13.82
CA ASP A 21 2.90 -17.13 -12.69
C ASP A 21 2.03 -16.58 -11.53
N ASN A 22 2.12 -15.27 -11.28
CA ASN A 22 1.34 -14.58 -10.25
C ASN A 22 -0.16 -14.52 -10.59
N ASN A 23 -0.53 -14.40 -11.87
CA ASN A 23 -1.93 -14.43 -12.32
C ASN A 23 -2.54 -15.84 -12.24
N ILE A 24 -1.74 -16.88 -12.50
CA ILE A 24 -2.19 -18.27 -12.39
C ILE A 24 -2.38 -18.67 -10.92
N GLN A 25 -1.50 -18.25 -10.01
CA GLN A 25 -1.65 -18.48 -8.58
C GLN A 25 -2.81 -17.69 -7.96
N ASN A 26 -3.01 -16.41 -8.32
CA ASN A 26 -4.15 -15.62 -7.83
C ASN A 26 -5.50 -16.28 -8.21
N ASN A 27 -5.65 -16.72 -9.46
CA ASN A 27 -6.87 -17.40 -9.90
C ASN A 27 -7.10 -18.78 -9.23
N ARG A 28 -6.03 -19.49 -8.84
CA ARG A 28 -6.15 -20.75 -8.08
C ARG A 28 -6.48 -20.50 -6.61
N SER A 29 -5.87 -19.50 -5.97
CA SER A 29 -6.12 -19.16 -4.56
C SER A 29 -7.52 -18.57 -4.35
N ASP A 30 -8.00 -17.74 -5.27
CA ASP A 30 -9.37 -17.17 -5.21
C ASP A 30 -10.43 -18.25 -5.48
N LYS A 31 -10.18 -19.18 -6.42
CA LYS A 31 -11.03 -20.36 -6.61
C LYS A 31 -11.02 -21.29 -5.39
N LEU A 32 -9.86 -21.53 -4.78
CA LEU A 32 -9.73 -22.32 -3.55
C LEU A 32 -10.46 -21.66 -2.38
N TYR A 33 -10.42 -20.33 -2.26
CA TYR A 33 -11.16 -19.56 -1.26
C TYR A 33 -12.68 -19.67 -1.43
N ILE A 34 -13.19 -19.54 -2.66
CA ILE A 34 -14.62 -19.72 -2.96
C ILE A 34 -15.04 -21.16 -2.67
N GLN A 35 -14.26 -22.15 -3.11
CA GLN A 35 -14.53 -23.58 -2.87
C GLN A 35 -14.49 -23.96 -1.39
N LEU A 36 -13.59 -23.38 -0.59
CA LEU A 36 -13.48 -23.67 0.85
C LEU A 36 -14.54 -22.93 1.69
N LYS A 37 -15.09 -21.81 1.18
CA LYS A 37 -16.16 -21.04 1.84
C LYS A 37 -17.53 -21.70 1.69
N GLU A 38 -17.74 -22.47 0.62
CA GLU A 38 -19.01 -23.13 0.28
C GLU A 38 -19.16 -24.55 0.85
N GLN A 39 -18.10 -25.12 1.44
CA GLN A 39 -18.18 -26.46 2.04
C GLN A 39 -18.88 -26.44 3.41
N PRO A 40 -19.85 -27.34 3.68
CA PRO A 40 -20.49 -27.45 4.98
C PRO A 40 -19.44 -27.73 6.05
N THR A 41 -19.50 -26.98 7.15
CA THR A 41 -18.56 -27.10 8.27
C THR A 41 -18.85 -28.40 9.02
N GLN A 42 -18.21 -29.50 8.62
CA GLN A 42 -18.34 -30.77 9.30
C GLN A 42 -17.35 -30.88 10.46
N LYS A 43 -17.94 -31.02 11.66
CA LYS A 43 -17.38 -31.31 12.98
C LYS A 43 -16.33 -30.33 13.53
N LYS A 44 -16.56 -29.97 14.80
CA LYS A 44 -15.68 -29.23 15.70
C LYS A 44 -14.39 -30.05 15.86
N ILE A 45 -13.37 -29.77 15.06
CA ILE A 45 -12.04 -30.39 15.24
C ILE A 45 -11.44 -29.73 16.47
N ASP A 46 -11.36 -30.51 17.54
CA ASP A 46 -10.58 -30.15 18.72
C ASP A 46 -9.13 -30.06 18.29
N THR A 47 -8.69 -28.83 18.03
CA THR A 47 -7.30 -28.56 17.71
C THR A 47 -6.50 -28.90 18.96
N SER A 48 -5.60 -29.89 18.85
CA SER A 48 -4.72 -30.27 19.95
C SER A 48 -4.04 -29.03 20.52
N VAL A 49 -3.81 -29.01 21.83
CA VAL A 49 -3.17 -27.87 22.52
C VAL A 49 -1.82 -27.54 21.85
N GLU A 50 -1.09 -28.57 21.42
CA GLU A 50 0.18 -28.48 20.70
C GLU A 50 0.06 -27.73 19.35
N LEU A 51 -0.94 -28.07 18.52
CA LEU A 51 -1.15 -27.39 17.24
C LEU A 51 -1.52 -25.91 17.45
N LYS A 52 -2.30 -25.58 18.48
CA LYS A 52 -2.62 -24.18 18.83
C LYS A 52 -1.37 -23.40 19.23
N GLU A 53 -0.53 -23.99 20.07
CA GLU A 53 0.72 -23.36 20.52
C GLU A 53 1.70 -23.15 19.35
N GLN A 54 1.83 -24.15 18.47
CA GLN A 54 2.65 -24.05 17.27
C GLN A 54 2.16 -22.92 16.34
N VAL A 55 0.86 -22.83 16.09
CA VAL A 55 0.28 -21.76 15.28
C VAL A 55 0.53 -20.38 15.88
N GLU A 56 0.40 -20.21 17.20
CA GLU A 56 0.72 -18.94 17.85
C GLU A 56 2.21 -18.59 17.78
N LYS A 57 3.09 -19.58 17.88
CA LYS A 57 4.54 -19.40 17.68
C LYS A 57 4.83 -18.91 16.25
N LEU A 58 4.23 -19.52 15.23
CA LEU A 58 4.39 -19.13 13.83
C LEU A 58 3.83 -17.72 13.56
N LYS A 59 2.68 -17.36 14.16
CA LYS A 59 2.16 -15.97 14.09
C LYS A 59 3.13 -14.95 14.68
N ARG A 60 3.73 -15.26 15.84
CA ARG A 60 4.70 -14.37 16.50
C ARG A 60 5.97 -14.23 15.65
N LEU A 61 6.46 -15.33 15.08
CA LEU A 61 7.62 -15.32 14.19
C LEU A 61 7.33 -14.47 12.94
N GLY A 62 6.23 -14.71 12.24
CA GLY A 62 5.87 -13.91 11.06
C GLY A 62 5.77 -12.42 11.36
N LYS A 63 5.15 -12.04 12.49
CA LYS A 63 5.12 -10.63 12.95
C LYS A 63 6.51 -10.06 13.23
N LYS A 64 7.44 -10.87 13.73
CA LYS A 64 8.83 -10.45 14.00
C LYS A 64 9.59 -10.24 12.68
N LEU A 65 9.44 -11.15 11.72
CA LEU A 65 10.04 -11.04 10.39
C LEU A 65 9.55 -9.77 9.68
N LEU A 66 8.24 -9.52 9.66
CA LEU A 66 7.66 -8.30 9.08
C LEU A 66 8.22 -7.02 9.70
N LYS A 67 8.40 -7.00 11.03
CA LYS A 67 8.93 -5.83 11.75
C LYS A 67 10.36 -5.45 11.36
N LYS A 68 11.10 -6.39 10.81
CA LYS A 68 12.49 -6.23 10.35
C LYS A 68 12.59 -6.10 8.82
N GLY A 69 11.47 -5.97 8.11
CA GLY A 69 11.49 -5.97 6.64
C GLY A 69 11.92 -7.32 6.01
N GLU A 70 11.98 -8.42 6.77
CA GLU A 70 12.29 -9.78 6.27
C GLU A 70 11.04 -10.36 5.55
N PHE A 71 10.60 -9.69 4.48
CA PHE A 71 9.30 -9.95 3.84
C PHE A 71 9.21 -11.30 3.15
N HIS A 72 10.28 -11.72 2.47
CA HIS A 72 10.32 -13.01 1.79
C HIS A 72 10.12 -14.16 2.79
N ASP A 73 10.87 -14.13 3.89
CA ASP A 73 10.77 -15.12 4.95
C ASP A 73 9.40 -15.09 5.62
N ALA A 74 8.83 -13.91 5.86
CA ALA A 74 7.49 -13.77 6.42
C ALA A 74 6.40 -14.38 5.50
N LEU A 75 6.51 -14.13 4.19
CA LEU A 75 5.58 -14.65 3.20
C LEU A 75 5.70 -16.17 3.06
N ASN A 76 6.93 -16.70 2.97
CA ASN A 76 7.15 -18.15 2.93
C ASN A 76 6.58 -18.82 4.19
N LEU A 77 6.85 -18.27 5.38
CA LEU A 77 6.30 -18.77 6.63
C LEU A 77 4.77 -18.82 6.63
N TYR A 78 4.10 -17.77 6.14
CA TYR A 78 2.63 -17.76 6.08
C TYR A 78 2.06 -18.74 5.05
N LYS A 79 2.76 -18.95 3.94
CA LYS A 79 2.39 -19.95 2.93
C LYS A 79 2.53 -21.37 3.49
N GLU A 80 3.69 -21.71 4.01
CA GLU A 80 3.98 -23.02 4.61
C GLU A 80 3.04 -23.33 5.79
N THR A 81 2.77 -22.33 6.64
CA THR A 81 1.81 -22.48 7.75
C THR A 81 0.41 -22.80 7.23
N SER A 82 -0.01 -22.19 6.13
CA SER A 82 -1.31 -22.50 5.52
C SER A 82 -1.35 -23.92 4.96
N GLU A 83 -0.28 -24.38 4.29
CA GLU A 83 -0.19 -25.72 3.71
C GLU A 83 -0.25 -26.79 4.80
N MET A 84 0.57 -26.65 5.86
CA MET A 84 0.53 -27.51 7.04
C MET A 84 -0.87 -27.57 7.68
N LEU A 85 -1.56 -26.43 7.80
CA LEU A 85 -2.91 -26.39 8.38
C LEU A 85 -3.98 -27.05 7.50
N LEU A 86 -3.78 -27.10 6.18
CA LEU A 86 -4.66 -27.83 5.27
C LEU A 86 -4.46 -29.34 5.42
N GLU A 87 -3.20 -29.79 5.53
CA GLU A 87 -2.84 -31.19 5.77
C GLU A 87 -3.43 -31.71 7.09
N GLU A 88 -3.39 -30.89 8.14
CA GLU A 88 -4.01 -31.16 9.45
C GLU A 88 -5.56 -31.00 9.46
N GLY A 89 -6.18 -30.76 8.31
CA GLY A 89 -7.64 -30.62 8.17
C GLY A 89 -8.22 -29.31 8.76
N ASN A 90 -7.37 -28.38 9.20
CA ASN A 90 -7.77 -27.12 9.82
C ASN A 90 -7.99 -25.99 8.81
N LYS A 91 -8.98 -26.19 7.94
CA LYS A 91 -9.33 -25.29 6.83
C LYS A 91 -9.52 -23.84 7.25
N ARG A 92 -10.15 -23.59 8.40
CA ARG A 92 -10.45 -22.22 8.86
C ARG A 92 -9.17 -21.42 9.17
N LEU A 93 -8.20 -22.03 9.85
CA LEU A 93 -6.93 -21.36 10.13
C LEU A 93 -6.07 -21.24 8.88
N ALA A 94 -6.06 -22.25 8.01
CA ALA A 94 -5.38 -22.16 6.71
C ALA A 94 -5.87 -20.94 5.91
N VAL A 95 -7.19 -20.75 5.77
CA VAL A 95 -7.78 -19.59 5.10
C VAL A 95 -7.31 -18.26 5.71
N TYR A 96 -7.21 -18.18 7.05
CA TYR A 96 -6.69 -16.98 7.72
C TYR A 96 -5.25 -16.66 7.28
N PHE A 97 -4.37 -17.67 7.21
CA PHE A 97 -2.98 -17.49 6.80
C PHE A 97 -2.85 -17.13 5.32
N THR A 98 -3.62 -17.76 4.44
CA THR A 98 -3.71 -17.38 3.01
C THR A 98 -4.14 -15.92 2.82
N LEU A 99 -5.19 -15.49 3.54
CA LEU A 99 -5.64 -14.10 3.48
C LEU A 99 -4.56 -13.14 3.97
N LYS A 100 -3.82 -13.51 5.02
CA LYS A 100 -2.71 -12.68 5.51
C LYS A 100 -1.54 -12.61 4.53
N PHE A 101 -1.16 -13.73 3.93
CA PHE A 101 -0.18 -13.79 2.86
C PHE A 101 -0.54 -12.82 1.72
N ASN A 102 -1.77 -12.93 1.19
CA ASN A 102 -2.22 -12.09 0.07
C ASN A 102 -2.27 -10.60 0.44
N GLN A 103 -2.79 -10.26 1.63
CA GLN A 103 -2.83 -8.88 2.11
C GLN A 103 -1.43 -8.25 2.17
N ILE A 104 -0.46 -8.98 2.73
CA ILE A 104 0.91 -8.48 2.89
C ILE A 104 1.60 -8.38 1.53
N ARG A 105 1.48 -9.41 0.69
CA ARG A 105 2.04 -9.43 -0.66
C ARG A 105 1.57 -8.24 -1.49
N ASN A 106 0.27 -7.94 -1.48
CA ASN A 106 -0.26 -6.79 -2.23
C ASN A 106 0.29 -5.46 -1.72
N LEU A 107 0.41 -5.30 -0.39
CA LEU A 107 1.00 -4.09 0.19
C LEU A 107 2.49 -3.93 -0.16
N ILE A 108 3.25 -5.02 -0.26
CA ILE A 108 4.65 -4.99 -0.71
C ILE A 108 4.73 -4.58 -2.18
N LEU A 109 3.87 -5.13 -3.05
CA LEU A 109 3.84 -4.74 -4.46
C LEU A 109 3.50 -3.25 -4.63
N GLU A 110 2.52 -2.75 -3.87
CA GLU A 110 2.19 -1.31 -3.85
C GLU A 110 3.38 -0.45 -3.37
N GLN A 111 4.21 -0.96 -2.45
CA GLN A 111 5.42 -0.27 -2.00
C GLN A 111 6.49 -0.23 -3.09
N ASP A 112 6.73 -1.34 -3.78
CA ASP A 112 7.70 -1.41 -4.86
C ASP A 112 7.36 -0.43 -5.99
N GLU A 113 6.08 -0.39 -6.42
CA GLU A 113 5.61 0.59 -7.40
C GLU A 113 5.81 2.02 -6.91
N LYS A 114 5.52 2.30 -5.62
CA LYS A 114 5.69 3.64 -5.08
C LYS A 114 7.17 4.04 -4.92
N LEU A 115 8.07 3.09 -4.71
CA LEU A 115 9.50 3.35 -4.72
C LEU A 115 9.99 3.77 -6.11
N GLU A 116 9.51 3.12 -7.18
CA GLU A 116 9.78 3.53 -8.56
C GLU A 116 9.30 4.98 -8.80
N ASP A 117 8.06 5.29 -8.42
CA ASP A 117 7.50 6.66 -8.51
C ASP A 117 8.35 7.68 -7.73
N LEU A 118 8.86 7.30 -6.55
CA LEU A 118 9.68 8.18 -5.71
C LEU A 118 11.01 8.51 -6.40
N TYR A 119 11.70 7.51 -6.95
CA TYR A 119 12.96 7.74 -7.66
C TYR A 119 12.78 8.59 -8.91
N GLU A 120 11.70 8.38 -9.66
CA GLU A 120 11.35 9.24 -10.79
C GLU A 120 11.11 10.69 -10.32
N ALA A 121 10.32 10.87 -9.25
CA ALA A 121 10.01 12.19 -8.71
C ALA A 121 11.27 12.91 -8.19
N LEU A 122 12.20 12.19 -7.55
CA LEU A 122 13.50 12.72 -7.12
C LEU A 122 14.34 13.20 -8.32
N SER A 123 14.38 12.44 -9.40
CA SER A 123 15.07 12.81 -10.64
C SER A 123 14.46 14.05 -11.30
N GLN A 124 13.13 14.11 -11.35
CA GLN A 124 12.37 15.24 -11.91
C GLN A 124 12.32 16.46 -10.98
N LYS A 125 12.78 16.31 -9.72
CA LYS A 125 12.62 17.31 -8.65
C LYS A 125 11.16 17.72 -8.43
N ASP A 126 10.20 16.81 -8.64
CA ASP A 126 8.78 17.04 -8.39
C ASP A 126 8.50 16.97 -6.88
N GLU A 127 8.54 18.11 -6.21
CA GLU A 127 8.47 18.18 -4.74
C GLU A 127 7.16 17.62 -4.18
N VAL A 128 6.05 17.83 -4.91
CA VAL A 128 4.73 17.34 -4.49
C VAL A 128 4.70 15.82 -4.55
N LYS A 129 5.18 15.22 -5.64
CA LYS A 129 5.25 13.76 -5.76
C LYS A 129 6.20 13.14 -4.75
N ILE A 130 7.36 13.75 -4.50
CA ILE A 130 8.33 13.25 -3.50
C ILE A 130 7.66 13.12 -2.13
N LEU A 131 7.01 14.18 -1.65
CA LEU A 131 6.34 14.17 -0.34
C LEU A 131 5.21 13.14 -0.28
N ILE A 132 4.39 13.07 -1.31
CA ILE A 132 3.26 12.12 -1.37
C ILE A 132 3.78 10.68 -1.40
N SER A 133 4.86 10.42 -2.13
CA SER A 133 5.46 9.09 -2.22
C SER A 133 6.06 8.64 -0.89
N TYR A 134 6.82 9.49 -0.20
CA TYR A 134 7.29 9.18 1.15
C TYR A 134 6.15 8.92 2.13
N HIS A 135 5.12 9.77 2.11
CA HIS A 135 3.95 9.56 2.96
C HIS A 135 3.26 8.23 2.69
N PHE A 136 3.07 7.87 1.41
CA PHE A 136 2.48 6.59 1.04
C PHE A 136 3.32 5.42 1.55
N LEU A 137 4.63 5.44 1.32
CA LEU A 137 5.55 4.39 1.77
C LEU A 137 5.52 4.22 3.29
N ILE A 138 5.50 5.31 4.04
CA ILE A 138 5.38 5.28 5.50
C ILE A 138 4.04 4.67 5.93
N GLU A 139 2.93 5.08 5.33
CA GLU A 139 1.60 4.58 5.67
C GLU A 139 1.40 3.11 5.30
N THR A 140 1.91 2.65 4.17
CA THR A 140 1.89 1.23 3.81
C THR A 140 2.80 0.41 4.72
N SER A 141 3.99 0.91 5.09
CA SER A 141 4.87 0.22 6.03
C SER A 141 4.22 0.09 7.42
N LYS A 142 3.47 1.10 7.87
CA LYS A 142 2.63 1.01 9.08
C LYS A 142 1.58 -0.10 9.00
N LYS A 143 0.92 -0.28 7.85
CA LYS A 143 -0.10 -1.33 7.66
C LYS A 143 0.49 -2.75 7.76
N ILE A 144 1.68 -2.97 7.20
CA ILE A 144 2.40 -4.26 7.29
C ILE A 144 3.22 -4.41 8.56
N LYS A 145 3.32 -3.34 9.38
CA LYS A 145 4.09 -3.26 10.63
C LYS A 145 5.59 -3.42 10.42
N ASP A 146 6.10 -2.98 9.28
CA ASP A 146 7.53 -2.92 9.01
C ASP A 146 8.16 -1.69 9.66
N ASN A 147 8.74 -1.89 10.84
CA ASN A 147 9.32 -0.80 11.61
C ASN A 147 10.62 -0.28 11.00
N GLU A 148 11.34 -1.11 10.25
CA GLU A 148 12.61 -0.73 9.63
C GLU A 148 12.38 0.26 8.50
N SER A 149 11.47 -0.07 7.57
CA SER A 149 11.10 0.86 6.50
C SER A 149 10.42 2.12 7.03
N ILE A 150 9.58 2.04 8.07
CA ILE A 150 8.98 3.24 8.69
C ILE A 150 10.09 4.20 9.15
N ARG A 151 11.10 3.69 9.86
CA ARG A 151 12.21 4.52 10.35
C ARG A 151 13.02 5.09 9.19
N LYS A 152 13.35 4.27 8.19
CA LYS A 152 14.09 4.68 7.00
C LYS A 152 13.37 5.81 6.26
N TYR A 153 12.13 5.59 5.84
CA TYR A 153 11.38 6.57 5.04
C TYR A 153 11.03 7.83 5.84
N GLN A 154 10.78 7.72 7.15
CA GLN A 154 10.60 8.90 7.99
C GLN A 154 11.88 9.72 8.07
N ALA A 155 13.03 9.10 8.30
CA ALA A 155 14.31 9.80 8.35
C ALA A 155 14.67 10.48 7.01
N GLU A 156 14.43 9.81 5.89
CA GLU A 156 14.63 10.39 4.56
C GLU A 156 13.69 11.57 4.29
N LEU A 157 12.41 11.44 4.66
CA LEU A 157 11.43 12.53 4.55
C LEU A 157 11.81 13.72 5.42
N ASP A 158 12.22 13.48 6.68
CA ASP A 158 12.63 14.53 7.61
C ASP A 158 13.87 15.27 7.08
N LYS A 159 14.84 14.54 6.52
CA LYS A 159 16.00 15.12 5.85
C LYS A 159 15.59 15.99 4.65
N TYR A 160 14.71 15.47 3.80
CA TYR A 160 14.22 16.21 2.63
C TYR A 160 13.50 17.50 3.02
N LEU A 161 12.64 17.44 4.05
CA LEU A 161 11.93 18.60 4.58
C LEU A 161 12.90 19.62 5.20
N PHE A 162 13.93 19.16 5.90
CA PHE A 162 14.97 20.03 6.46
C PHE A 162 15.73 20.78 5.36
N GLU A 163 16.14 20.08 4.31
CA GLU A 163 16.85 20.66 3.15
C GLU A 163 15.96 21.61 2.32
N ASN A 164 14.64 21.45 2.37
CA ASN A 164 13.66 22.21 1.59
C ASN A 164 12.70 23.03 2.46
N LYS A 165 13.10 23.41 3.68
CA LYS A 165 12.24 24.06 4.68
C LYS A 165 11.51 25.31 4.17
N ASP A 166 12.16 26.06 3.28
CA ASP A 166 11.64 27.35 2.79
C ASP A 166 10.64 27.18 1.63
N LYS A 167 10.50 25.97 1.08
CA LYS A 167 9.60 25.70 -0.06
C LYS A 167 8.13 25.50 0.34
N PHE A 168 7.85 25.18 1.60
CA PHE A 168 6.51 24.78 2.03
C PHE A 168 5.94 25.73 3.07
N ASN A 169 5.37 26.84 2.59
CA ASN A 169 4.65 27.78 3.44
C ASN A 169 3.22 27.30 3.71
N GLU A 170 2.92 26.97 4.96
CA GLU A 170 1.62 26.49 5.40
C GLU A 170 0.46 27.44 5.05
N LYS A 171 0.67 28.75 5.22
CA LYS A 171 -0.36 29.77 4.98
C LYS A 171 -0.71 29.84 3.50
N GLU A 172 0.30 29.79 2.63
CA GLU A 172 0.13 29.80 1.18
C GLU A 172 -0.56 28.52 0.70
N LEU A 173 -0.12 27.35 1.18
CA LEU A 173 -0.75 26.06 0.89
C LEU A 173 -2.25 26.07 1.27
N LYS A 174 -2.60 26.57 2.45
CA LYS A 174 -4.00 26.69 2.88
C LYS A 174 -4.81 27.63 1.98
N GLN A 175 -4.22 28.73 1.51
CA GLN A 175 -4.88 29.67 0.59
C GLN A 175 -5.09 29.03 -0.78
N ASP A 176 -4.07 28.38 -1.32
CA ASP A 176 -4.12 27.68 -2.60
C ASP A 176 -5.16 26.57 -2.61
N ARG A 177 -5.23 25.76 -1.54
CA ARG A 177 -6.28 24.75 -1.41
C ARG A 177 -7.68 25.36 -1.51
N LYS A 178 -7.96 26.42 -0.74
CA LYS A 178 -9.26 27.12 -0.77
C LYS A 178 -9.58 27.68 -2.15
N LYS A 179 -8.57 28.21 -2.86
CA LYS A 179 -8.70 28.73 -4.23
C LYS A 179 -9.05 27.61 -5.21
N TYR A 180 -8.34 26.49 -5.17
CA TYR A 180 -8.61 25.34 -6.03
C TYR A 180 -9.98 24.74 -5.75
N GLU A 181 -10.36 24.61 -4.48
CA GLU A 181 -11.65 24.07 -4.06
C GLU A 181 -12.83 24.90 -4.56
N LYS A 182 -12.78 26.23 -4.39
CA LYS A 182 -13.81 27.13 -4.95
C LYS A 182 -13.96 26.96 -6.46
N LYS A 183 -12.84 26.88 -7.18
CA LYS A 183 -12.84 26.69 -8.64
C LYS A 183 -13.32 25.30 -9.05
N ALA A 184 -12.98 24.25 -8.29
CA ALA A 184 -13.43 22.89 -8.53
C ALA A 184 -14.95 22.76 -8.35
N ASN A 185 -15.51 23.38 -7.30
CA ASN A 185 -16.95 23.43 -7.05
C ASN A 185 -17.69 24.14 -8.20
N LEU A 186 -17.18 25.28 -8.68
CA LEU A 186 -17.75 25.97 -9.83
C LEU A 186 -17.78 25.08 -11.08
N LEU A 187 -16.67 24.42 -11.41
CA LEU A 187 -16.58 23.52 -12.56
C LEU A 187 -17.49 22.30 -12.42
N LYS A 188 -17.62 21.74 -11.21
CA LYS A 188 -18.56 20.66 -10.90
C LYS A 188 -20.00 21.09 -11.18
N ASN A 189 -20.39 22.29 -10.75
CA ASN A 189 -21.72 22.84 -10.98
C ASN A 189 -21.98 23.15 -12.47
N GLN A 190 -20.92 23.48 -13.22
CA GLN A 190 -20.95 23.64 -14.69
C GLN A 190 -20.84 22.31 -15.45
N ASN A 191 -20.99 21.17 -14.76
CA ASN A 191 -20.88 19.82 -15.30
C ASN A 191 -19.53 19.49 -15.98
N SER A 192 -18.49 20.27 -15.71
CA SER A 192 -17.12 20.08 -16.23
C SER A 192 -16.31 19.13 -15.34
N MET A 193 -16.80 17.90 -15.17
CA MET A 193 -16.31 16.94 -14.17
C MET A 193 -14.81 16.61 -14.31
N LYS A 194 -14.30 16.37 -15.52
CA LYS A 194 -12.87 16.08 -15.76
C LYS A 194 -11.96 17.22 -15.24
N LYS A 195 -12.34 18.47 -15.49
CA LYS A 195 -11.59 19.65 -15.03
C LYS A 195 -11.72 19.84 -13.51
N ALA A 196 -12.89 19.57 -12.95
CA ALA A 196 -13.11 19.59 -11.51
C ALA A 196 -12.22 18.56 -10.79
N VAL A 197 -12.11 17.33 -11.31
CA VAL A 197 -11.26 16.26 -10.77
C VAL A 197 -9.80 16.68 -10.68
N ILE A 198 -9.26 17.35 -11.69
CA ILE A 198 -7.87 17.84 -11.68
C ILE A 198 -7.65 18.79 -10.50
N LEU A 199 -8.60 19.69 -10.23
CA LEU A 199 -8.49 20.63 -9.11
C LEU A 199 -8.70 19.95 -7.76
N TYR A 200 -9.62 18.99 -7.64
CA TYR A 200 -9.75 18.21 -6.42
C TYR A 200 -8.51 17.37 -6.12
N LYS A 201 -7.82 16.83 -7.13
CA LYS A 201 -6.51 16.18 -6.96
C LYS A 201 -5.47 17.15 -6.39
N LYS A 202 -5.44 18.40 -6.86
CA LYS A 202 -4.59 19.45 -6.25
C LYS A 202 -4.96 19.72 -4.79
N CYS A 203 -6.25 19.80 -4.47
CA CYS A 203 -6.71 19.99 -3.09
C CYS A 203 -6.31 18.83 -2.17
N LEU A 204 -6.41 17.60 -2.68
CA LEU A 204 -5.98 16.38 -2.00
C LEU A 204 -4.47 16.42 -1.73
N ASN A 205 -3.65 16.71 -2.75
CA ASN A 205 -2.20 16.80 -2.61
C ASN A 205 -1.78 17.82 -1.56
N ILE A 206 -2.37 19.03 -1.59
CA ILE A 206 -2.08 20.06 -0.58
C ILE A 206 -2.48 19.60 0.83
N SER A 207 -3.62 18.92 0.97
CA SER A 207 -4.06 18.41 2.28
C SER A 207 -3.13 17.32 2.81
N LEU A 208 -2.59 16.46 1.93
CA LEU A 208 -1.56 15.48 2.29
C LEU A 208 -0.27 16.18 2.73
N ILE A 209 0.19 17.19 1.99
CA ILE A 209 1.39 17.96 2.36
C ILE A 209 1.20 18.62 3.73
N LEU A 210 0.07 19.29 3.97
CA LEU A 210 -0.22 19.90 5.26
C LEU A 210 -0.27 18.88 6.41
N LYS A 211 -0.71 17.64 6.14
CA LYS A 211 -0.66 16.53 7.10
C LYS A 211 0.78 16.09 7.37
N ILE A 212 1.60 15.96 6.34
CA ILE A 212 3.03 15.60 6.44
C ILE A 212 3.78 16.63 7.29
N LEU A 213 3.50 17.92 7.12
CA LEU A 213 4.11 19.00 7.89
C LEU A 213 3.64 19.09 9.35
N GLY A 214 2.77 18.19 9.81
CA GLY A 214 2.23 18.20 11.18
C GLY A 214 1.14 19.25 11.44
N ASN A 215 0.66 19.93 10.40
CA ASN A 215 -0.17 21.12 10.49
C ASN A 215 -1.68 20.88 10.27
N GLN A 216 -2.11 19.62 10.17
CA GLN A 216 -3.51 19.22 10.23
C GLN A 216 -3.73 18.02 11.17
N LYS A 217 -4.59 18.21 12.18
CA LYS A 217 -5.07 17.14 13.07
C LYS A 217 -6.31 16.38 12.55
N GLN A 218 -6.87 16.75 11.40
CA GLN A 218 -8.14 16.17 10.91
C GLN A 218 -8.02 15.57 9.51
N ASP A 219 -8.29 14.27 9.44
CA ASP A 219 -8.41 13.44 8.24
C ASP A 219 -9.61 13.79 7.34
N SER A 220 -10.58 14.57 7.83
CA SER A 220 -11.88 14.78 7.15
C SER A 220 -11.74 15.32 5.72
N ASN A 221 -10.86 16.29 5.48
CA ASN A 221 -10.71 16.89 4.15
C ASN A 221 -10.09 15.92 3.13
N ILE A 222 -9.21 15.00 3.55
CA ILE A 222 -8.53 14.07 2.64
C ILE A 222 -9.54 13.06 2.11
N ASP A 223 -10.34 12.47 3.00
CA ASP A 223 -11.32 11.47 2.62
C ASP A 223 -12.50 12.08 1.84
N ASP A 224 -12.90 13.32 2.17
CA ASP A 224 -13.87 14.06 1.39
C ASP A 224 -13.41 14.28 -0.07
N TYR A 225 -12.17 14.72 -0.28
CA TYR A 225 -11.65 14.89 -1.64
C TYR A 225 -11.52 13.56 -2.39
N ARG A 226 -11.08 12.47 -1.72
CA ARG A 226 -11.04 11.13 -2.33
C ARG A 226 -12.43 10.68 -2.77
N ARG A 227 -13.45 10.86 -1.93
CA ARG A 227 -14.84 10.54 -2.25
C ARG A 227 -15.33 11.36 -3.44
N ILE A 228 -15.15 12.67 -3.42
CA ILE A 228 -15.59 13.58 -4.49
C ILE A 228 -14.92 13.22 -5.83
N ILE A 229 -13.61 12.93 -5.82
CA ILE A 229 -12.89 12.50 -7.03
C ILE A 229 -13.50 11.22 -7.59
N LYS A 230 -13.80 10.23 -6.75
CA LYS A 230 -14.43 8.98 -7.16
C LYS A 230 -15.83 9.21 -7.74
N GLU A 231 -16.64 10.04 -7.09
CA GLU A 231 -17.98 10.41 -7.57
C GLU A 231 -17.93 11.12 -8.93
N CYS A 232 -16.99 12.05 -9.11
CA CYS A 232 -16.84 12.77 -10.37
C CYS A 232 -16.34 11.86 -11.51
N ASN A 233 -15.43 10.92 -11.23
CA ASN A 233 -14.96 9.95 -12.23
C ASN A 233 -16.06 8.98 -12.69
N ASN A 234 -17.03 8.66 -11.83
CA ASN A 234 -18.17 7.82 -12.20
C ASN A 234 -19.21 8.56 -13.08
N LYS A 235 -19.08 9.89 -13.23
CA LYS A 235 -20.00 10.76 -14.01
C LYS A 235 -19.36 11.30 -15.29
N THR A 236 -18.16 10.84 -15.64
CA THR A 236 -17.40 11.20 -16.85
C THR A 236 -17.33 10.07 -17.84
#